data_AF-A0A9R0V7M7-F1
#
_entry.id   AF-A0A9R0V7M7-F1
#
_cell.length_a   1.000
_cell.length_b   1.000
_cell.length_c   1.000
_cell.angle_alpha   90.00
_cell.angle_beta   90.00
_cell.angle_gamma   90.00
#
_symmetry.space_group_name_H-M   'P 1'
#
loop_
_entity.id
_entity.type
_entity.pdbx_description
1 polymer ?
#
loop_
_entity_poly.entity_id
_entity_poly.type
_entity_poly.pdbx_seq_one_letter_code
_entity_poly.pdbx_strand_id
1 'polypeptide(L)'
;MGWKGVLGFDYGVVQAPLGPDISGPELAAAVANAGAIGLLRLPDWPAPDHVRELIRRTRSLTEKPFGAAIVLAFPHEENLRVVLEEKLALLQVYWGEFPKERVDEAHRAGVKVLHQLVTLRRQQKLRKLV
;
A
#
# COMPACT_ATOMS: atom_id res chain seq x y z
N MET A 1 -1.10 1.64 23.00
CA MET A 1 -1.44 1.79 21.56
C MET A 1 -0.73 0.69 20.79
N GLY A 2 -1.45 -0.31 20.28
CA GLY A 2 -0.89 -1.39 19.44
C GLY A 2 -1.23 -1.18 17.95
N TRP A 3 -1.02 -2.20 17.12
CA TRP A 3 -1.33 -2.18 15.68
C TRP A 3 -2.79 -1.83 15.35
N LYS A 4 -3.71 -2.20 16.25
CA LYS A 4 -5.12 -1.76 16.20
C LYS A 4 -5.29 -0.25 16.18
N GLY A 5 -4.43 0.48 16.89
CA GLY A 5 -4.48 1.94 16.95
C GLY A 5 -3.75 2.62 15.79
N VAL A 6 -2.55 2.14 15.44
CA VAL A 6 -1.69 2.82 14.45
C VAL A 6 -2.15 2.55 13.02
N LEU A 7 -2.54 1.32 12.70
CA LEU A 7 -2.90 0.93 11.33
C LEU A 7 -4.33 0.39 11.20
N GLY A 8 -4.98 -0.02 12.30
CA GLY A 8 -6.34 -0.55 12.27
C GLY A 8 -6.41 -2.07 12.11
N PHE A 9 -5.32 -2.78 12.41
CA PHE A 9 -5.20 -4.24 12.23
C PHE A 9 -5.00 -4.95 13.56
N ASP A 10 -5.48 -6.19 13.67
CA ASP A 10 -5.43 -6.98 14.90
C ASP A 10 -4.00 -7.42 15.24
N TYR A 11 -3.20 -7.77 14.23
CA TYR A 11 -1.85 -8.30 14.38
C TYR A 11 -0.78 -7.41 13.76
N GLY A 12 0.43 -7.46 14.33
CA GLY A 12 1.63 -6.81 13.82
C GLY A 12 2.31 -7.56 12.67
N VAL A 13 1.52 -8.20 11.82
CA VAL A 13 2.00 -9.03 10.71
C VAL A 13 1.62 -8.37 9.40
N VAL A 14 2.59 -8.23 8.50
CA VAL A 14 2.41 -7.66 7.16
C VAL A 14 2.81 -8.72 6.15
N GLN A 15 1.89 -9.04 5.24
CA GLN A 15 2.22 -9.85 4.07
C GLN A 15 2.96 -8.96 3.07
N ALA A 16 4.25 -9.26 2.86
CA ALA A 16 5.09 -8.50 1.94
C ALA A 16 4.62 -8.67 0.50
N PRO A 17 4.62 -7.60 -0.33
CA PRO A 17 4.22 -7.70 -1.72
C PRO A 17 5.20 -8.59 -2.48
N LEU A 18 4.69 -9.75 -2.91
CA LEU A 18 5.38 -10.68 -3.79
C LEU A 18 5.08 -10.29 -5.24
N GLY A 19 5.77 -10.87 -6.22
CA GLY A 19 5.65 -10.49 -7.63
C GLY A 19 4.20 -10.31 -8.12
N PRO A 20 3.96 -9.58 -9.23
CA PRO A 20 2.63 -9.13 -9.65
C PRO A 20 1.59 -10.25 -9.73
N ASP A 21 2.01 -11.49 -10.00
CA ASP A 21 1.12 -12.66 -10.14
C ASP A 21 0.87 -13.43 -8.84
N ILE A 22 1.49 -13.04 -7.72
CA ILE A 22 1.40 -13.76 -6.42
C ILE A 22 0.53 -12.98 -5.43
N SER A 23 0.76 -11.67 -5.29
CA SER A 23 0.04 -10.84 -4.31
C SER A 23 -1.23 -10.22 -4.91
N GLY A 24 -2.12 -11.09 -5.37
CA GLY A 24 -3.43 -10.76 -5.91
C GLY A 24 -4.54 -10.62 -4.85
N PRO A 25 -5.79 -10.38 -5.30
CA PRO A 25 -6.95 -10.13 -4.43
C PRO A 25 -7.22 -11.20 -3.38
N GLU A 26 -7.11 -12.47 -3.75
CA GLU A 26 -7.39 -13.61 -2.87
C GLU A 26 -6.42 -13.64 -1.68
N LEU A 27 -5.13 -13.44 -1.94
CA LEU A 27 -4.11 -13.44 -0.90
C LEU A 27 -4.27 -12.22 0.02
N ALA A 28 -4.41 -11.02 -0.55
CA ALA A 28 -4.56 -9.80 0.23
C ALA A 28 -5.82 -9.85 1.12
N ALA A 29 -6.94 -10.33 0.58
CA ALA A 29 -8.18 -10.49 1.33
C ALA A 29 -8.07 -11.54 2.44
N ALA A 30 -7.47 -12.70 2.17
CA ALA A 30 -7.27 -13.74 3.16
C ALA A 30 -6.42 -13.25 4.35
N VAL A 31 -5.33 -12.54 4.07
CA VAL A 31 -4.47 -11.94 5.11
C VAL A 31 -5.24 -10.89 5.92
N ALA A 32 -6.01 -10.02 5.27
CA ALA A 32 -6.83 -9.01 5.93
C ALA A 32 -7.90 -9.64 6.84
N ASN A 33 -8.59 -10.69 6.36
CA ASN A 33 -9.59 -11.43 7.13
C ASN A 33 -8.99 -12.14 8.34
N ALA A 34 -7.73 -12.57 8.25
CA ALA A 34 -6.98 -13.12 9.37
C ALA A 34 -6.51 -12.05 10.38
N GLY A 35 -6.83 -10.77 10.18
CA GLY A 35 -6.49 -9.67 11.08
C GLY A 35 -5.09 -9.08 10.88
N ALA A 36 -4.37 -9.51 9.84
CA ALA A 36 -3.06 -9.00 9.45
C ALA A 36 -3.18 -7.99 8.29
N ILE A 37 -2.06 -7.41 7.87
CA ILE A 37 -2.02 -6.43 6.76
C ILE A 37 -1.78 -7.15 5.45
N GLY A 38 -2.83 -7.26 4.63
CA GLY A 38 -2.74 -7.76 3.25
C GLY A 38 -2.42 -6.64 2.27
N LEU A 39 -1.49 -6.89 1.35
CA LEU A 39 -1.05 -5.91 0.36
C LEU A 39 -1.15 -6.47 -1.06
N LEU A 40 -1.89 -5.76 -1.91
CA LEU A 40 -1.87 -5.99 -3.35
C LEU A 40 -0.52 -5.56 -3.94
N ARG A 41 0.05 -6.35 -4.82
CA ARG A 41 1.17 -5.92 -5.65
C ARG A 41 0.64 -5.28 -6.93
N LEU A 42 0.85 -3.97 -7.11
CA LEU A 42 0.38 -3.28 -8.31
C LEU A 42 1.29 -3.51 -9.52
N PRO A 43 0.80 -3.37 -10.77
CA PRO A 43 1.64 -3.50 -11.96
C PRO A 43 2.80 -2.49 -12.01
N ASP A 44 3.88 -2.90 -12.70
CA ASP A 44 5.05 -2.05 -13.01
C ASP A 44 4.88 -1.23 -14.30
N TRP A 45 3.65 -1.15 -14.80
CA TRP A 45 3.27 -0.35 -15.96
C TRP A 45 1.98 0.42 -15.66
N PRO A 46 1.69 1.51 -16.41
CA PRO A 46 0.44 2.26 -16.24
C PRO A 46 -0.75 1.36 -16.57
N ALA A 47 -1.59 1.08 -15.57
CA ALA A 47 -2.73 0.19 -15.71
C ALA A 47 -3.87 0.58 -14.73
N PRO A 48 -4.35 1.84 -14.77
CA PRO A 48 -5.29 2.35 -13.77
C PRO A 48 -6.59 1.53 -13.68
N ASP A 49 -7.13 1.08 -14.81
CA ASP A 49 -8.36 0.29 -14.82
C ASP A 49 -8.18 -1.10 -14.23
N HIS A 50 -7.03 -1.73 -14.51
CA HIS A 50 -6.69 -3.02 -13.91
C HIS A 50 -6.46 -2.90 -12.40
N VAL A 51 -5.78 -1.84 -11.95
CA VAL A 51 -5.62 -1.56 -10.51
C VAL A 51 -6.99 -1.38 -9.83
N ARG A 52 -7.91 -0.66 -10.48
CA ARG A 52 -9.27 -0.48 -9.97
C ARG A 52 -10.03 -1.80 -9.87
N GLU A 53 -9.89 -2.66 -10.86
CA GLU A 53 -10.45 -4.01 -10.85
C GLU A 53 -9.90 -4.86 -9.69
N LEU A 54 -8.57 -4.88 -9.51
CA LEU A 54 -7.92 -5.60 -8.40
C LEU A 54 -8.43 -5.13 -7.03
N ILE A 55 -8.55 -3.83 -6.84
CA ILE A 55 -9.06 -3.23 -5.59
C ILE A 55 -10.52 -3.64 -5.36
N ARG A 56 -11.38 -3.54 -6.37
CA ARG A 56 -12.81 -3.89 -6.26
C ARG A 56 -13.00 -5.38 -6.01
N ARG A 57 -12.23 -6.24 -6.68
CA ARG A 57 -12.24 -7.68 -6.43
C ARG A 57 -11.83 -7.98 -5.00
N THR A 58 -10.77 -7.35 -4.49
CA THR A 58 -10.35 -7.50 -3.08
C THR A 58 -11.46 -7.08 -2.11
N ARG A 59 -12.11 -5.94 -2.34
CA ARG A 59 -13.26 -5.47 -1.54
C ARG A 59 -14.45 -6.43 -1.56
N SER A 60 -14.63 -7.22 -2.63
CA SER A 60 -15.67 -8.25 -2.67
C SER A 60 -15.36 -9.49 -1.82
N LEU A 61 -14.08 -9.68 -1.45
CA LEU A 61 -13.59 -10.83 -0.68
C LEU A 61 -13.34 -10.51 0.80
N THR A 62 -13.33 -9.23 1.17
CA THR A 62 -13.09 -8.78 2.55
C THR A 62 -13.75 -7.43 2.85
N GLU A 63 -14.34 -7.33 4.04
CA GLU A 63 -14.79 -6.06 4.63
C GLU A 63 -13.69 -5.38 5.47
N LYS A 64 -12.57 -6.09 5.71
CA LYS A 64 -11.43 -5.59 6.49
C LYS A 64 -10.59 -4.63 5.64
N PRO A 65 -9.93 -3.64 6.26
CA PRO A 65 -8.99 -2.78 5.55
C PRO A 65 -7.85 -3.59 4.94
N PHE A 66 -7.35 -3.15 3.79
CA PHE A 66 -6.18 -3.70 3.13
C PHE A 66 -5.42 -2.57 2.41
N GLY A 67 -4.22 -2.88 1.93
CA GLY A 67 -3.39 -1.92 1.22
C GLY A 67 -2.90 -2.40 -0.14
N ALA A 68 -2.07 -1.59 -0.76
CA ALA A 68 -1.38 -1.92 -2.00
C ALA A 68 0.07 -1.44 -1.96
N ALA A 69 0.90 -2.00 -2.84
CA ALA A 69 2.32 -1.73 -2.91
C ALA A 69 2.76 -1.33 -4.32
N ILE A 70 3.52 -0.23 -4.39
CA ILE A 70 4.07 0.36 -5.62
C ILE A 70 5.60 0.32 -5.58
N VAL A 71 6.20 -0.18 -6.66
CA VAL A 71 7.62 -0.02 -6.94
C VAL A 71 7.83 1.33 -7.61
N LEU A 72 8.58 2.23 -6.96
CA LEU A 72 8.79 3.59 -7.44
C LEU A 72 9.78 3.67 -8.62
N ALA A 73 10.54 2.61 -8.86
CA ALA A 73 11.50 2.54 -9.97
C ALA A 73 10.82 2.41 -11.36
N PHE A 74 9.52 2.14 -11.40
CA PHE A 74 8.74 1.95 -12.63
C PHE A 74 7.63 3.00 -12.76
N PRO A 75 7.03 3.19 -13.95
CA PRO A 75 5.90 4.11 -14.13
C PRO A 75 4.71 3.75 -13.23
N HIS A 76 4.31 4.68 -12.36
CA HIS A 76 3.32 4.37 -11.31
C HIS A 76 2.30 5.48 -11.04
N GLU A 77 2.44 6.67 -11.62
CA GLU A 77 1.62 7.84 -11.28
C GLU A 77 0.12 7.62 -11.49
N GLU A 78 -0.26 6.95 -12.59
CA GLU A 78 -1.66 6.60 -12.85
C GLU A 78 -2.20 5.58 -11.86
N ASN A 79 -1.40 4.57 -11.50
CA ASN A 79 -1.76 3.55 -10.53
C ASN A 79 -1.89 4.14 -9.12
N LEU A 80 -0.99 5.07 -8.75
CA LEU A 80 -1.03 5.81 -7.50
C LEU A 80 -2.32 6.61 -7.38
N ARG A 81 -2.72 7.34 -8.44
CA ARG A 81 -3.97 8.09 -8.45
C ARG A 81 -5.17 7.19 -8.10
N VAL A 82 -5.26 6.00 -8.69
CA VAL A 82 -6.34 5.05 -8.40
C VAL A 82 -6.33 4.60 -6.93
N VAL A 83 -5.16 4.33 -6.36
CA VAL A 83 -5.03 3.98 -4.93
C VAL A 83 -5.58 5.08 -4.03
N LEU A 84 -5.30 6.34 -4.35
CA LEU A 84 -5.76 7.50 -3.60
C LEU A 84 -7.26 7.74 -3.77
N GLU A 85 -7.79 7.64 -5.00
CA GLU A 85 -9.21 7.76 -5.31
C GLU A 85 -10.05 6.67 -4.61
N GLU A 86 -9.57 5.42 -4.61
CA GLU A 86 -10.21 4.28 -3.97
C GLU A 86 -9.96 4.21 -2.45
N LYS A 87 -9.17 5.16 -1.91
CA LYS A 87 -8.93 5.36 -0.46
C LYS A 87 -8.53 4.07 0.26
N LEU A 88 -7.50 3.40 -0.24
CA LEU A 88 -6.96 2.21 0.45
C LEU A 88 -6.44 2.58 1.85
N ALA A 89 -6.45 1.61 2.77
CA ALA A 89 -6.03 1.87 4.15
C ALA A 89 -4.52 2.14 4.27
N LEU A 90 -3.73 1.53 3.37
CA LEU A 90 -2.27 1.59 3.40
C LEU A 90 -1.70 1.55 1.98
N LEU A 91 -0.70 2.39 1.73
CA LEU A 91 0.15 2.38 0.54
C LEU A 91 1.58 2.07 0.97
N GLN A 92 2.10 0.92 0.55
CA GLN A 92 3.53 0.63 0.64
C GLN A 92 4.26 1.14 -0.60
N VAL A 93 5.36 1.85 -0.40
CA VAL A 93 6.24 2.32 -1.50
C VAL A 93 7.67 1.85 -1.28
N TYR A 94 8.36 1.47 -2.36
CA TYR A 94 9.70 0.93 -2.26
C TYR A 94 10.52 1.15 -3.54
N TRP A 95 11.85 1.00 -3.41
CA TRP A 95 12.83 1.16 -4.50
C TRP A 95 12.87 2.54 -5.17
N GLY A 96 12.58 3.60 -4.42
CA GLY A 96 12.73 4.96 -4.91
C GLY A 96 12.60 5.97 -3.80
N GLU A 97 12.52 7.24 -4.17
CA GLU A 97 12.17 8.33 -3.27
C GLU A 97 10.68 8.64 -3.41
N PHE A 98 9.99 8.76 -2.28
CA PHE A 98 8.60 9.21 -2.24
C PHE A 98 8.58 10.59 -1.56
N PRO A 99 8.41 11.68 -2.32
CA PRO A 99 8.61 13.02 -1.81
C PRO A 99 7.47 13.44 -0.87
N LYS A 100 7.71 14.47 -0.05
CA LYS A 100 6.79 14.91 1.00
C LYS A 100 5.41 15.26 0.44
N GLU A 101 5.38 15.89 -0.72
CA GLU A 101 4.16 16.34 -1.39
C GLU A 101 3.24 15.15 -1.70
N ARG A 102 3.82 14.00 -2.09
CA ARG A 102 3.08 12.75 -2.33
C ARG A 102 2.63 12.08 -1.05
N VAL A 103 3.43 12.16 0.01
CA VAL A 103 3.02 11.72 1.35
C VAL A 103 1.82 12.53 1.85
N ASP A 104 1.87 13.86 1.71
CA ASP A 104 0.81 14.76 2.12
C ASP A 104 -0.46 14.55 1.26
N GLU A 105 -0.31 14.27 -0.03
CA GLU A 105 -1.41 13.88 -0.92
C GLU A 105 -2.07 12.58 -0.44
N ALA A 106 -1.30 11.55 -0.13
CA ALA A 106 -1.81 10.28 0.39
C ALA A 106 -2.55 10.47 1.71
N HIS A 107 -1.97 11.21 2.66
CA HIS A 107 -2.59 11.49 3.94
C HIS A 107 -3.89 12.29 3.82
N ARG A 108 -3.96 13.27 2.90
CA ARG A 108 -5.21 14.00 2.60
C ARG A 108 -6.30 13.10 2.03
N ALA A 109 -5.92 12.08 1.27
CA ALA A 109 -6.85 11.06 0.78
C ALA A 109 -7.27 10.04 1.86
N GLY A 110 -6.68 10.09 3.06
CA GLY A 110 -6.91 9.13 4.14
C GLY A 110 -6.08 7.86 4.03
N VAL A 111 -5.08 7.83 3.13
CA VAL A 111 -4.21 6.68 2.87
C VAL A 111 -2.94 6.80 3.72
N LYS A 112 -2.64 5.81 4.55
CA LYS A 112 -1.39 5.78 5.32
C LYS A 112 -0.24 5.32 4.43
N VAL A 113 0.97 5.84 4.64
CA VAL A 113 2.14 5.48 3.83
C VAL A 113 3.15 4.64 4.64
N LEU A 114 3.56 3.52 4.06
CA LEU A 114 4.66 2.68 4.55
C LEU A 114 5.81 2.71 3.54
N HIS A 115 6.89 3.43 3.86
CA HIS A 115 8.05 3.47 2.98
C HIS A 115 9.05 2.39 3.37
N GLN A 116 9.27 1.41 2.51
CA GLN A 116 10.32 0.41 2.72
C GLN A 116 11.67 1.01 2.38
N LEU A 117 12.61 0.88 3.31
CA LEU A 117 13.94 1.46 3.21
C LEU A 117 14.99 0.37 3.34
N VAL A 118 16.08 0.56 2.60
CA VAL A 118 17.22 -0.36 2.58
C VAL A 118 18.43 0.19 3.34
N THR A 119 18.42 1.47 3.74
CA THR A 119 19.52 2.09 4.49
C THR A 119 19.05 3.06 5.57
N LEU A 120 19.81 3.13 6.67
CA LEU A 120 19.58 4.06 7.78
C LEU A 120 19.66 5.52 7.34
N ARG A 121 20.55 5.85 6.40
CA ARG A 121 20.69 7.21 5.86
C ARG A 121 19.39 7.71 5.23
N ARG A 122 18.65 6.84 4.53
CA ARG A 122 17.34 7.20 3.96
C ARG A 122 16.27 7.37 5.04
N GLN A 123 16.32 6.56 6.10
CA GLN A 123 15.39 6.68 7.24
C GLN A 123 15.52 8.02 7.97
N GLN A 124 16.75 8.52 8.16
CA GLN A 124 16.98 9.82 8.77
C GLN A 124 16.45 11.00 7.93
N LYS A 125 16.49 10.89 6.59
CA LYS A 125 15.90 11.91 5.71
C LYS A 125 14.38 11.95 5.84
N LEU A 126 13.74 10.77 5.84
CA LEU A 126 12.28 10.62 5.94
C LEU A 126 11.72 11.04 7.30
N ARG A 127 12.48 10.87 8.39
CA ARG A 127 12.10 11.37 9.72
C ARG A 127 11.83 12.88 9.77
N LYS A 128 12.33 13.66 8.81
CA LYS A 128 12.07 15.11 8.71
C LYS A 128 10.75 15.43 8.00
N LEU A 129 10.08 14.43 7.43
CA LEU A 129 8.86 14.58 6.64
C LEU A 129 7.59 14.26 7.43
N VAL A 130 7.72 13.77 8.68
CA VAL A 130 6.64 13.33 9.57
C VAL A 130 6.55 14.24 10.78
#